data_AF-A2BK37-F1
#
_entry.id   AF-A2BK37-F1
#
_cell.length_a   1.000
_cell.length_b   1.000
_cell.length_c   1.000
_cell.angle_alpha   90.00
_cell.angle_beta   90.00
_cell.angle_gamma   90.00
#
_symmetry.space_group_name_H-M   'P 1'
#
loop_
_entity.id
_entity.type
_entity.pdbx_description
1 polymer ?
#
loop_
_entity_poly.entity_id
_entity_poly.type
_entity_poly.pdbx_seq_one_letter_code
_entity_poly.pdbx_strand_id
1 'polypeptide(L)'
;MAPKLPLERRAVRLQAANKVLLPLLSGVKRFSRLWRAYNPLLAGVSRVDQTRDYTVTILTVHLPASNPLVVALYTSAQESRPITPSQLGQRIARLRAQLAKLRGRVFNAADIVYAILAPRGFTSGAIKLARRLGVNTARKPEEVIQILAKYLTTRLNRLYLRLKGKLIWGELPLLIYALQELAAALGTKHRVIEPAQALQLAEKGGFLT
;
A
#
# COMPACT_ATOMS: atom_id res chain seq x y z
N MET A 1 -4.91 25.57 21.74
CA MET A 1 -5.80 24.89 20.76
C MET A 1 -6.86 24.14 21.53
N ALA A 2 -8.14 24.45 21.30
CA ALA A 2 -9.25 23.74 21.90
C ALA A 2 -9.28 22.26 21.43
N PRO A 3 -9.67 21.30 22.29
CA PRO A 3 -9.75 19.90 21.89
C PRO A 3 -10.87 19.70 20.86
N LYS A 4 -10.52 19.20 19.68
CA LYS A 4 -11.49 18.85 18.62
C LYS A 4 -12.56 17.86 19.10
N LEU A 5 -13.79 18.06 18.64
CA LEU A 5 -14.93 17.18 18.89
C LEU A 5 -14.69 15.78 18.27
N PRO A 6 -15.34 14.71 18.79
CA PRO A 6 -15.15 13.35 18.28
C PRO A 6 -15.40 13.21 16.77
N LEU A 7 -16.39 13.93 16.23
CA LEU A 7 -16.72 13.93 14.80
C LEU A 7 -15.62 14.58 13.95
N GLU A 8 -15.04 15.68 14.42
CA GLU A 8 -13.94 16.37 13.73
C GLU A 8 -12.70 15.50 13.66
N ARG A 9 -12.36 14.79 14.76
CA ARG A 9 -11.23 13.85 14.78
C ARG A 9 -11.44 12.72 13.78
N ARG A 10 -12.68 12.23 13.63
CA ARG A 10 -13.04 11.20 12.65
C ARG A 10 -12.88 11.70 11.21
N ALA A 11 -13.35 12.91 10.92
CA ALA A 11 -13.21 13.54 9.60
C ALA A 11 -11.73 13.76 9.22
N VAL A 12 -10.92 14.27 10.17
CA VAL A 12 -9.47 14.47 9.96
C VAL A 12 -8.76 13.15 9.64
N ARG A 13 -9.08 12.06 10.37
CA ARG A 13 -8.48 10.74 10.11
C ARG A 13 -8.88 10.20 8.74
N LEU A 14 -10.16 10.31 8.38
CA LEU A 14 -10.67 9.87 7.09
C LEU A 14 -10.00 10.63 5.96
N GLN A 15 -9.91 11.96 6.06
CA GLN A 15 -9.26 12.79 5.05
C GLN A 15 -7.78 12.43 4.88
N ALA A 16 -7.07 12.25 5.99
CA ALA A 16 -5.67 11.84 5.98
C ALA A 16 -5.47 10.43 5.37
N ALA A 17 -6.35 9.48 5.68
CA ALA A 17 -6.32 8.15 5.08
C ALA A 17 -6.61 8.22 3.56
N ASN A 18 -7.65 8.95 3.16
CA ASN A 18 -8.03 9.09 1.75
C ASN A 18 -6.92 9.72 0.91
N LYS A 19 -6.16 10.68 1.44
CA LYS A 19 -4.97 11.24 0.77
C LYS A 19 -3.94 10.16 0.40
N VAL A 20 -3.80 9.13 1.23
CA VAL A 20 -2.88 8.01 0.96
C VAL A 20 -3.52 6.97 0.03
N LEU A 21 -4.79 6.63 0.26
CA LEU A 21 -5.44 5.50 -0.39
C LEU A 21 -5.99 5.79 -1.78
N LEU A 22 -6.54 6.99 -2.02
CA LEU A 22 -7.16 7.31 -3.30
C LEU A 22 -6.16 7.23 -4.47
N PRO A 23 -4.91 7.71 -4.34
CA PRO A 23 -3.89 7.47 -5.35
C PRO A 23 -3.70 5.97 -5.65
N LEU A 24 -3.53 5.13 -4.63
CA LEU A 24 -3.39 3.68 -4.83
C LEU A 24 -4.60 3.08 -5.54
N LEU A 25 -5.81 3.39 -5.10
CA LEU A 25 -7.04 2.90 -5.70
C LEU A 25 -7.18 3.33 -7.17
N SER A 26 -6.72 4.53 -7.52
CA SER A 26 -6.67 4.98 -8.91
C SER A 26 -5.71 4.14 -9.76
N GLY A 27 -4.53 3.79 -9.21
CA GLY A 27 -3.59 2.86 -9.85
C GLY A 27 -4.18 1.46 -10.00
N VAL A 28 -4.88 0.96 -8.97
CA VAL A 28 -5.61 -0.32 -9.02
C VAL A 28 -6.63 -0.34 -10.16
N LYS A 29 -7.43 0.73 -10.29
CA LYS A 29 -8.43 0.82 -11.36
C LYS A 29 -7.79 0.67 -12.74
N ARG A 30 -6.61 1.24 -12.97
CA ARG A 30 -5.92 1.18 -14.28
C ARG A 30 -5.46 -0.23 -14.62
N PHE A 31 -4.71 -0.91 -13.74
CA PHE A 31 -4.22 -2.26 -14.06
C PHE A 31 -5.33 -3.32 -13.99
N SER A 32 -6.36 -3.13 -13.15
CA SER A 32 -7.48 -4.08 -13.04
C SER A 32 -8.23 -4.26 -14.36
N ARG A 33 -8.31 -3.21 -15.19
CA ARG A 33 -8.94 -3.30 -16.51
C ARG A 33 -8.16 -4.24 -17.43
N LEU A 34 -6.84 -4.12 -17.44
CA LEU A 34 -5.97 -4.97 -18.25
C LEU A 34 -5.99 -6.42 -17.73
N TRP A 35 -5.91 -6.60 -16.41
CA TRP A 35 -5.94 -7.94 -15.82
C TRP A 35 -7.27 -8.65 -16.06
N ARG A 36 -8.40 -7.95 -16.03
CA ARG A 36 -9.71 -8.53 -16.40
C ARG A 36 -9.81 -8.91 -17.88
N ALA A 37 -9.13 -8.20 -18.77
CA ALA A 37 -9.10 -8.57 -20.19
C ALA A 37 -8.39 -9.92 -20.39
N TYR A 38 -7.34 -10.18 -19.60
CA TYR A 38 -6.64 -11.46 -19.59
C TYR A 38 -7.36 -12.56 -18.80
N ASN A 39 -7.96 -12.20 -17.65
CA ASN A 39 -8.69 -13.12 -16.77
C ASN A 39 -10.09 -12.56 -16.46
N PRO A 40 -11.10 -12.88 -17.30
CA PRO A 40 -12.47 -12.38 -17.12
C PRO A 40 -13.15 -12.78 -15.82
N LEU A 41 -12.68 -13.87 -15.17
CA LEU A 41 -13.22 -14.39 -13.92
C LEU A 41 -12.70 -13.67 -12.66
N LEU A 42 -11.83 -12.67 -12.82
CA LEU A 42 -11.21 -11.95 -11.72
C LEU A 42 -12.24 -11.17 -10.87
N ALA A 43 -12.55 -11.69 -9.68
CA ALA A 43 -13.51 -11.10 -8.75
C ALA A 43 -12.81 -10.11 -7.79
N GLY A 44 -12.87 -8.82 -8.14
CA GLY A 44 -12.33 -7.74 -7.30
C GLY A 44 -10.80 -7.69 -7.22
N VAL A 45 -10.23 -6.49 -7.25
CA VAL A 45 -8.76 -6.30 -7.25
C VAL A 45 -8.29 -5.56 -6.01
N SER A 46 -9.21 -4.95 -5.27
CA SER A 46 -8.90 -4.31 -4.00
C SER A 46 -10.06 -4.41 -3.01
N ARG A 47 -9.71 -4.30 -1.74
CA ARG A 47 -10.64 -4.27 -0.61
C ARG A 47 -10.13 -3.29 0.45
N VAL A 48 -11.03 -2.50 1.01
CA VAL A 48 -10.73 -1.57 2.10
C VAL A 48 -11.49 -2.00 3.35
N ASP A 49 -10.75 -2.27 4.43
CA ASP A 49 -11.30 -2.58 5.75
C ASP A 49 -10.89 -1.48 6.75
N GLN A 50 -11.86 -0.93 7.47
CA GLN A 50 -11.66 0.23 8.34
C GLN A 50 -12.33 0.05 9.70
N THR A 51 -11.73 0.58 10.75
CA THR A 51 -12.42 0.75 12.03
C THR A 51 -13.42 1.90 11.94
N ARG A 52 -14.51 1.86 12.73
CA ARG A 52 -15.57 2.89 12.73
C ARG A 52 -15.05 4.32 12.95
N ASP A 53 -13.96 4.44 13.70
CA ASP A 53 -13.29 5.70 14.05
C ASP A 53 -12.21 6.14 13.04
N TYR A 54 -12.05 5.41 11.92
CA TYR A 54 -11.02 5.55 10.89
C TYR A 54 -9.59 5.59 11.41
N THR A 55 -9.37 5.12 12.64
CA THR A 55 -8.04 5.09 13.24
C THR A 55 -7.16 4.03 12.58
N VAL A 56 -7.73 2.87 12.23
CA VAL A 56 -7.04 1.83 11.47
C VAL A 56 -7.73 1.68 10.12
N THR A 57 -6.95 1.79 9.06
CA THR A 57 -7.38 1.54 7.69
C THR A 57 -6.45 0.54 7.04
N ILE A 58 -7.00 -0.51 6.45
CA ILE A 58 -6.25 -1.56 5.76
C ILE A 58 -6.76 -1.61 4.32
N LEU A 59 -5.86 -1.38 3.36
CA LEU A 59 -6.12 -1.59 1.94
C LEU A 59 -5.41 -2.88 1.52
N THR A 60 -6.17 -3.84 1.01
CA THR A 60 -5.65 -5.03 0.35
C THR A 60 -5.76 -4.84 -1.16
N VAL A 61 -4.66 -5.05 -1.87
CA VAL A 61 -4.58 -5.00 -3.34
C VAL A 61 -4.09 -6.34 -3.84
N HIS A 62 -4.92 -7.06 -4.58
CA HIS A 62 -4.52 -8.29 -5.25
C HIS A 62 -3.62 -7.93 -6.45
N LEU A 63 -2.53 -8.69 -6.60
CA LEU A 63 -1.55 -8.51 -7.65
C LEU A 63 -1.49 -9.77 -8.52
N PRO A 64 -1.32 -9.65 -9.85
CA PRO A 64 -1.13 -10.81 -10.72
C PRO A 64 0.13 -11.60 -10.32
N ALA A 65 0.09 -12.93 -10.38
CA ALA A 65 1.23 -13.80 -10.06
C ALA A 65 2.01 -13.45 -8.76
N SER A 66 1.36 -12.85 -7.77
CA SER A 66 2.04 -12.41 -6.55
C SER A 66 1.14 -12.40 -5.33
N ASN A 67 1.76 -12.38 -4.15
CA ASN A 67 1.03 -12.12 -2.93
C ASN A 67 0.37 -10.73 -2.99
N PRO A 68 -0.83 -10.57 -2.41
CA PRO A 68 -1.46 -9.27 -2.33
C PRO A 68 -0.59 -8.28 -1.56
N LEU A 69 -0.60 -7.02 -2.01
CA LEU A 69 -0.04 -5.90 -1.27
C LEU A 69 -1.05 -5.41 -0.25
N VAL A 70 -0.67 -5.41 1.03
CA VAL A 70 -1.50 -4.90 2.11
C VAL A 70 -0.87 -3.65 2.71
N VAL A 71 -1.58 -2.53 2.62
CA VAL A 71 -1.19 -1.27 3.25
C VAL A 71 -1.98 -1.11 4.53
N ALA A 72 -1.32 -1.30 5.68
CA ALA A 72 -1.90 -1.19 7.01
C ALA A 72 -1.53 0.17 7.61
N LEU A 73 -2.50 1.08 7.66
CA LEU A 73 -2.33 2.46 8.11
C LEU A 73 -3.00 2.69 9.47
N TYR A 74 -2.26 3.21 10.43
CA TYR A 74 -2.80 3.79 11.66
C TYR A 74 -2.75 5.32 11.58
N THR A 75 -3.90 5.99 11.70
CA THR A 75 -4.00 7.46 11.65
C THR A 75 -4.27 8.05 13.03
N SER A 76 -3.26 8.71 13.59
CA SER A 76 -3.36 9.42 14.86
C SER A 76 -3.92 10.83 14.66
N ALA A 77 -4.96 11.17 15.42
CA ALA A 77 -5.47 12.54 15.54
C ALA A 77 -4.94 13.26 16.81
N GLN A 78 -3.85 12.76 17.40
CA GLN A 78 -3.25 13.39 18.58
C GLN A 78 -2.59 14.72 18.21
N GLU A 79 -3.08 15.80 18.81
CA GLU A 79 -2.64 17.17 18.50
C GLU A 79 -1.79 17.81 19.60
N SER A 80 -1.69 17.22 20.79
CA SER A 80 -1.04 17.87 21.95
C SER A 80 0.46 17.61 22.05
N ARG A 81 0.92 16.39 21.75
CA ARG A 81 2.33 16.00 21.92
C ARG A 81 2.77 14.91 20.92
N PRO A 82 4.08 14.75 20.66
CA PRO A 82 4.61 13.63 19.88
C PRO A 82 4.28 12.27 20.51
N ILE A 83 4.31 11.21 19.72
CA ILE A 83 4.09 9.84 20.20
C ILE A 83 5.32 9.33 20.96
N THR A 84 5.10 8.81 22.16
CA THR A 84 6.13 8.14 22.98
C THR A 84 6.25 6.64 22.62
N PRO A 85 7.34 5.94 23.00
CA PRO A 85 7.51 4.53 22.67
C PRO A 85 6.38 3.63 23.19
N SER A 86 5.93 3.85 24.42
CA SER A 86 4.82 3.09 25.03
C SER A 86 3.52 3.27 24.23
N GLN A 87 3.19 4.53 23.88
CA GLN A 87 2.02 4.82 23.04
C GLN A 87 2.15 4.19 21.64
N LEU A 88 3.35 4.19 21.06
CA LEU A 88 3.60 3.59 19.75
C LEU A 88 3.38 2.07 19.79
N GLY A 89 3.91 1.38 20.81
CA GLY A 89 3.76 -0.07 20.98
C GLY A 89 2.29 -0.49 21.00
N GLN A 90 1.44 0.20 21.76
CA GLN A 90 0.00 -0.05 21.81
C GLN A 90 -0.68 0.15 20.44
N ARG A 91 -0.28 1.18 19.69
CA ARG A 91 -0.85 1.46 18.36
C ARG A 91 -0.45 0.40 17.33
N ILE A 92 0.80 -0.05 17.37
CA ILE A 92 1.29 -1.15 16.52
C ILE A 92 0.53 -2.43 16.85
N ALA A 93 0.37 -2.76 18.14
CA ALA A 93 -0.39 -3.93 18.57
C ALA A 93 -1.84 -3.87 18.07
N ARG A 94 -2.52 -2.73 18.22
CA ARG A 94 -3.87 -2.51 17.70
C ARG A 94 -3.95 -2.67 16.18
N LEU A 95 -3.00 -2.10 15.43
CA LEU A 95 -2.94 -2.22 13.97
C LEU A 95 -2.78 -3.69 13.54
N ARG A 96 -1.84 -4.42 14.16
CA ARG A 96 -1.59 -5.84 13.89
C ARG A 96 -2.78 -6.72 14.29
N ALA A 97 -3.45 -6.43 15.39
CA ALA A 97 -4.63 -7.16 15.83
C ALA A 97 -5.81 -7.02 14.83
N GLN A 98 -6.02 -5.83 14.26
CA GLN A 98 -7.03 -5.65 13.20
C GLN A 98 -6.64 -6.40 11.93
N LEU A 99 -5.37 -6.33 11.54
CA LEU A 99 -4.86 -7.03 10.37
C LEU A 99 -4.96 -8.56 10.51
N ALA A 100 -4.73 -9.10 11.71
CA ALA A 100 -4.85 -10.52 11.99
C ALA A 100 -6.25 -11.07 11.73
N LYS A 101 -7.31 -10.26 11.92
CA LYS A 101 -8.71 -10.66 11.63
C LYS A 101 -8.98 -10.85 10.13
N LEU A 102 -8.16 -10.28 9.27
CA LEU A 102 -8.29 -10.40 7.82
C LEU A 102 -7.51 -11.59 7.27
N ARG A 103 -6.51 -12.09 8.01
CA ARG A 103 -5.75 -13.30 7.64
C ARG A 103 -6.67 -14.51 7.63
N GLY A 104 -6.56 -15.36 6.62
CA GLY A 104 -7.43 -16.52 6.41
C GLY A 104 -8.81 -16.20 5.82
N ARG A 105 -9.23 -14.92 5.83
CA ARG A 105 -10.53 -14.48 5.28
C ARG A 105 -10.37 -13.70 3.97
N VAL A 106 -9.38 -12.81 3.92
CA VAL A 106 -9.09 -11.94 2.77
C VAL A 106 -7.79 -12.37 2.09
N PHE A 107 -6.78 -12.77 2.87
CA PHE A 107 -5.50 -13.24 2.35
C PHE A 107 -4.86 -14.24 3.31
N ASN A 108 -4.09 -15.19 2.78
CA ASN A 108 -3.29 -16.13 3.59
C ASN A 108 -1.86 -15.61 3.77
N ALA A 109 -1.22 -15.25 2.67
CA ALA A 109 0.06 -14.56 2.63
C ALA A 109 -0.11 -13.18 1.99
N ALA A 110 0.69 -12.20 2.41
CA ALA A 110 0.63 -10.84 1.88
C ALA A 110 1.98 -10.13 2.07
N ASP A 111 2.28 -9.21 1.15
CA ASP A 111 3.35 -8.24 1.32
C ASP A 111 2.80 -7.03 2.07
N ILE A 112 3.23 -6.84 3.32
CA ILE A 112 2.58 -5.89 4.23
C ILE A 112 3.44 -4.66 4.46
N VAL A 113 2.88 -3.48 4.17
CA VAL A 113 3.48 -2.18 4.52
C VAL A 113 2.72 -1.60 5.71
N TYR A 114 3.37 -1.62 6.87
CA TYR A 114 2.85 -0.96 8.07
C TYR A 114 3.27 0.51 8.08
N ALA A 115 2.30 1.41 8.30
CA ALA A 115 2.54 2.84 8.45
C ALA A 115 1.73 3.43 9.61
N ILE A 116 2.36 4.31 10.37
CA ILE A 116 1.71 5.11 11.42
C ILE A 116 1.86 6.57 11.04
N LEU A 117 0.72 7.22 10.84
CA LEU A 117 0.62 8.64 10.54
C LEU A 117 0.29 9.41 11.81
N ALA A 118 1.14 10.37 12.18
CA ALA A 118 0.99 11.20 13.37
C ALA A 118 1.44 12.64 13.11
N PRO A 119 0.50 13.62 13.01
CA PRO A 119 0.82 15.01 12.68
C PRO A 119 1.86 15.67 13.59
N ARG A 120 1.83 15.38 14.90
CA ARG A 120 2.80 15.90 15.88
C ARG A 120 4.11 15.11 15.93
N GLY A 121 4.26 14.10 15.08
CA GLY A 121 5.46 13.29 14.98
C GLY A 121 5.69 12.35 16.15
N PHE A 122 6.96 11.97 16.30
CA PHE A 122 7.41 10.86 17.12
C PHE A 122 8.65 11.28 17.90
N THR A 123 8.76 10.82 19.14
CA THR A 123 10.00 10.92 19.91
C THR A 123 11.10 10.05 19.28
N SER A 124 12.37 10.36 19.57
CA SER A 124 13.53 9.58 19.08
C SER A 124 13.42 8.10 19.46
N GLY A 125 13.01 7.80 20.69
CA GLY A 125 12.77 6.43 21.16
C GLY A 125 11.66 5.72 20.39
N ALA A 126 10.58 6.43 20.04
CA ALA A 126 9.49 5.86 19.24
C ALA A 126 9.96 5.56 17.81
N ILE A 127 10.78 6.41 17.20
CA ILE A 127 11.36 6.16 15.86
C ILE A 127 12.27 4.91 15.89
N LYS A 128 13.12 4.77 16.91
CA LYS A 128 13.97 3.58 17.10
C LYS A 128 13.12 2.31 17.24
N LEU A 129 12.06 2.36 18.05
CA LEU A 129 11.12 1.25 18.22
C LEU A 129 10.40 0.89 16.91
N ALA A 130 9.95 1.89 16.14
CA ALA A 130 9.27 1.67 14.86
C ALA A 130 10.17 0.93 13.86
N ARG A 131 11.43 1.36 13.73
CA ARG A 131 12.42 0.71 12.87
C ARG A 131 12.65 -0.74 13.26
N ARG A 132 12.83 -1.02 14.55
CA ARG A 132 13.00 -2.39 15.07
C ARG A 132 11.80 -3.29 14.75
N LEU A 133 10.60 -2.73 14.75
CA LEU A 133 9.36 -3.46 14.48
C LEU A 133 8.94 -3.48 13.00
N GLY A 134 9.75 -2.90 12.10
CA GLY A 134 9.44 -2.82 10.66
C GLY A 134 8.21 -1.97 10.35
N VAL A 135 7.97 -0.92 11.14
CA VAL A 135 6.82 -0.01 10.97
C VAL A 135 7.31 1.36 10.51
N ASN A 136 6.72 1.88 9.45
CA ASN A 136 7.04 3.20 8.93
C ASN A 136 6.33 4.28 9.75
N THR A 137 7.02 5.37 10.03
CA THR A 137 6.48 6.53 10.75
C THR A 137 6.40 7.72 9.81
N ALA A 138 5.25 8.39 9.78
CA ALA A 138 5.01 9.55 8.94
C ALA A 138 4.33 10.67 9.73
N ARG A 139 4.71 11.92 9.47
CA ARG A 139 4.05 13.11 10.03
C ARG A 139 2.93 13.60 9.13
N LYS A 140 3.09 13.42 7.83
CA LYS A 140 2.13 13.85 6.82
C LYS A 140 1.75 12.69 5.88
N PRO A 141 0.54 12.69 5.30
CA PRO A 141 0.13 11.70 4.30
C PRO A 141 1.14 11.53 3.17
N GLU A 142 1.76 12.62 2.73
CA GLU A 142 2.72 12.66 1.63
C GLU A 142 3.99 11.84 1.94
N GLU A 143 4.41 11.77 3.20
CA GLU A 143 5.53 10.91 3.62
C GLU A 143 5.17 9.41 3.49
N VAL A 144 3.90 9.03 3.79
CA VAL A 144 3.42 7.66 3.57
C VAL A 144 3.40 7.33 2.08
N ILE A 145 2.95 8.27 1.25
CA ILE A 145 2.96 8.13 -0.22
C ILE A 145 4.38 7.89 -0.72
N GLN A 146 5.37 8.66 -0.26
CA GLN A 146 6.78 8.49 -0.64
C GLN A 146 7.35 7.14 -0.19
N ILE A 147 7.02 6.67 1.01
CA ILE A 147 7.42 5.35 1.50
C ILE A 147 6.87 4.24 0.60
N LEU A 148 5.58 4.32 0.25
CA LEU A 148 4.91 3.35 -0.62
C LEU A 148 5.47 3.39 -2.05
N ALA A 149 5.69 4.59 -2.59
CA ALA A 149 6.30 4.80 -3.90
C ALA A 149 7.69 4.15 -3.94
N LYS A 150 8.53 4.42 -2.95
CA LYS A 150 9.87 3.81 -2.85
C LYS A 150 9.80 2.29 -2.76
N TYR A 151 8.88 1.75 -1.95
CA TYR A 151 8.68 0.30 -1.82
C TYR A 151 8.31 -0.33 -3.16
N LEU A 152 7.30 0.22 -3.86
CA LEU A 152 6.81 -0.27 -5.14
C LEU A 152 7.86 -0.16 -6.24
N THR A 153 8.55 0.98 -6.37
CA THR A 153 9.63 1.15 -7.35
C THR A 153 10.78 0.19 -7.08
N THR A 154 11.17 0.00 -5.83
CA THR A 154 12.23 -0.96 -5.47
C THR A 154 11.83 -2.38 -5.87
N ARG A 155 10.58 -2.77 -5.59
CA ARG A 155 10.03 -4.08 -5.98
C ARG A 155 9.99 -4.25 -7.49
N LEU A 156 9.50 -3.25 -8.22
CA LEU A 156 9.45 -3.21 -9.67
C LEU A 156 10.84 -3.37 -10.30
N ASN A 157 11.82 -2.58 -9.84
CA ASN A 157 13.18 -2.64 -10.36
C ASN A 157 13.82 -4.01 -10.12
N ARG A 158 13.62 -4.59 -8.93
CA ARG A 158 14.12 -5.94 -8.63
C ARG A 158 13.46 -7.00 -9.51
N LEU A 159 12.16 -6.89 -9.76
CA LEU A 159 11.44 -7.80 -10.65
C LEU A 159 11.93 -7.66 -12.09
N TYR A 160 12.01 -6.43 -12.60
CA TYR A 160 12.53 -6.14 -13.95
C TYR A 160 13.94 -6.71 -14.13
N LEU A 161 14.87 -6.42 -13.22
CA LEU A 161 16.25 -6.94 -13.30
C LEU A 161 16.31 -8.48 -13.29
N ARG A 162 15.39 -9.15 -12.59
CA ARG A 162 15.32 -10.62 -12.55
C ARG A 162 14.76 -11.23 -13.82
N LEU A 163 13.93 -10.50 -14.54
CA LEU A 163 13.23 -10.95 -15.74
C LEU A 163 13.89 -10.46 -17.04
N LYS A 164 14.75 -9.44 -16.97
CA LYS A 164 15.49 -8.93 -18.12
C LYS A 164 16.28 -10.06 -18.80
N GLY A 165 16.09 -10.20 -20.11
CA GLY A 165 16.71 -11.24 -20.93
C GLY A 165 16.15 -12.66 -20.71
N LYS A 166 15.08 -12.82 -19.92
CA LYS A 166 14.39 -14.11 -19.75
C LYS A 166 13.08 -14.12 -20.49
N LEU A 167 12.70 -15.31 -20.96
CA LEU A 167 11.38 -15.55 -21.53
C LEU A 167 10.34 -15.45 -20.42
N ILE A 168 9.40 -14.52 -20.56
CA ILE A 168 8.28 -14.33 -19.63
C ILE A 168 6.95 -14.52 -20.36
N TRP A 169 5.97 -15.07 -19.65
CA TRP A 169 4.63 -15.35 -20.14
C TRP A 169 3.64 -15.42 -18.96
N GLY A 170 2.34 -15.53 -19.24
CA GLY A 170 1.29 -15.64 -18.22
C GLY A 170 1.03 -14.33 -17.49
N GLU A 171 0.78 -14.38 -16.18
CA GLU A 171 0.45 -13.19 -15.38
C GLU A 171 1.67 -12.32 -15.00
N LEU A 172 2.90 -12.75 -15.28
CA LEU A 172 4.12 -12.02 -14.88
C LEU A 172 4.27 -10.63 -15.54
N PRO A 173 4.04 -10.45 -16.85
CA PRO A 173 4.04 -9.11 -17.47
C PRO A 173 2.96 -8.20 -16.86
N LEU A 174 1.80 -8.76 -16.49
CA LEU A 174 0.71 -8.02 -15.84
C LEU A 174 1.12 -7.56 -14.43
N LEU A 175 1.93 -8.34 -13.70
CA LEU A 175 2.49 -7.93 -12.42
C LEU A 175 3.42 -6.71 -12.56
N ILE A 176 4.29 -6.70 -13.58
CA ILE A 176 5.14 -5.53 -13.86
C ILE A 176 4.28 -4.31 -14.13
N TYR A 177 3.28 -4.44 -15.00
CA TYR A 177 2.35 -3.36 -15.32
C TYR A 177 1.58 -2.87 -14.07
N ALA A 178 1.11 -3.79 -13.23
CA ALA A 178 0.41 -3.45 -11.99
C ALA A 178 1.31 -2.66 -11.01
N LEU A 179 2.55 -3.11 -10.80
CA LEU A 179 3.50 -2.39 -9.95
C LEU A 179 3.85 -1.01 -10.50
N GLN A 180 3.99 -0.89 -11.82
CA GLN A 180 4.21 0.37 -12.51
C GLN A 180 3.04 1.33 -12.32
N GLU A 181 1.80 0.91 -12.56
CA GLU A 181 0.62 1.76 -12.41
C GLU A 181 0.42 2.21 -10.95
N LEU A 182 0.67 1.32 -9.99
CA LEU A 182 0.63 1.67 -8.57
C LEU A 182 1.71 2.70 -8.21
N ALA A 183 2.94 2.51 -8.69
CA ALA A 183 4.03 3.46 -8.45
C ALA A 183 3.77 4.80 -9.15
N ALA A 184 3.22 4.78 -10.36
CA ALA A 184 2.90 5.97 -11.15
C ALA A 184 1.79 6.80 -10.48
N ALA A 185 0.77 6.13 -9.93
CA ALA A 185 -0.30 6.78 -9.20
C ALA A 185 0.19 7.49 -7.91
N LEU A 186 1.34 7.08 -7.36
CA LEU A 186 2.00 7.74 -6.24
C LEU A 186 3.02 8.82 -6.66
N GLY A 187 3.05 9.19 -7.95
CA GLY A 187 3.87 10.28 -8.47
C GLY A 187 5.24 9.88 -9.01
N THR A 188 5.53 8.59 -9.16
CA THR A 188 6.77 8.15 -9.82
C THR A 188 6.61 8.13 -11.34
N LYS A 189 7.70 8.39 -12.08
CA LYS A 189 7.67 8.43 -13.56
C LYS A 189 8.27 7.16 -14.21
N HIS A 190 8.35 6.06 -13.47
CA HIS A 190 9.02 4.86 -13.97
C HIS A 190 8.09 4.07 -14.89
N ARG A 191 8.41 3.98 -16.18
CA ARG A 191 7.73 3.12 -17.15
C ARG A 191 8.69 2.05 -17.65
N VAL A 192 8.26 0.80 -17.54
CA VAL A 192 8.96 -0.42 -17.93
C VAL A 192 8.25 -1.08 -19.10
N ILE A 193 6.91 -1.12 -19.08
CA ILE A 193 6.11 -1.83 -20.06
C ILE A 193 4.85 -1.05 -20.41
N GLU A 194 4.50 -1.02 -21.69
CA GLU A 194 3.25 -0.44 -22.17
C GLU A 194 2.08 -1.44 -22.04
N PRO A 195 0.83 -0.98 -21.87
CA PRO A 195 -0.30 -1.88 -21.59
C PRO A 195 -0.52 -2.97 -22.65
N ALA A 196 -0.40 -2.60 -23.93
CA ALA A 196 -0.55 -3.54 -25.05
C ALA A 196 0.57 -4.60 -25.05
N GLN A 197 1.80 -4.19 -24.76
CA GLN A 197 2.95 -5.08 -24.66
C GLN A 197 2.78 -6.06 -23.48
N ALA A 198 2.25 -5.60 -22.35
CA ALA A 198 1.99 -6.46 -21.19
C ALA A 198 0.98 -7.56 -21.52
N LEU A 199 -0.09 -7.25 -22.25
CA LEU A 199 -1.08 -8.25 -22.67
C LEU A 199 -0.49 -9.21 -23.71
N GLN A 200 0.22 -8.69 -24.72
CA GLN A 200 0.87 -9.52 -25.73
C GLN A 200 1.86 -10.50 -25.12
N LEU A 201 2.72 -10.05 -24.19
CA LEU A 201 3.66 -10.91 -23.49
C LEU A 201 2.94 -11.91 -22.59
N ALA A 202 1.81 -11.54 -21.98
CA ALA A 202 1.02 -12.47 -21.16
C ALA A 202 0.46 -13.63 -21.99
N GLU A 203 0.01 -13.36 -23.21
CA GLU A 203 -0.62 -14.33 -24.11
C GLU A 203 0.39 -15.17 -24.91
N LYS A 204 1.39 -14.52 -25.51
CA LYS A 204 2.28 -15.13 -26.50
C LYS A 204 3.68 -15.43 -25.96
N GLY A 205 4.00 -14.89 -24.79
CA GLY A 205 5.34 -14.89 -24.25
C GLY A 205 6.31 -13.98 -25.02
N GLY A 206 7.46 -13.71 -24.41
CA GLY A 206 8.54 -12.96 -25.05
C GLY A 206 9.57 -12.45 -24.05
N PHE A 207 10.40 -11.51 -24.48
CA PHE A 207 11.48 -10.94 -23.67
C PHE A 207 11.19 -9.48 -23.34
N LEU A 208 11.56 -9.07 -22.13
CA LEU A 208 11.64 -7.64 -21.80
C LEU A 208 12.94 -7.08 -22.36
N THR A 209 12.81 -6.10 -23.24
CA THR A 209 13.90 -5.28 -23.77
C THR A 209 14.26 -4.16 -22.81
#